data_AF-A0A935R227-F1
#
_entry.id   AF-A0A935R227-F1
#
_cell.length_a   1.000
_cell.length_b   1.000
_cell.length_c   1.000
_cell.angle_alpha   90.00
_cell.angle_beta   90.00
_cell.angle_gamma   90.00
#
_symmetry.space_group_name_H-M   'P 1'
#
loop_
_entity.id
_entity.type
_entity.pdbx_description
1 polymer ?
#
loop_
_entity_poly.entity_id
_entity_poly.type
_entity_poly.pdbx_seq_one_letter_code
_entity_poly.pdbx_strand_id
1 'polypeptide(L)'
;MEQAKKLRRYTSKDYNQLVEFPVEIVSRDGVVRHYSFEASVRLYQRRIASAMSRYPDQEVARAEVNHCRARIEQLRKSYLARYGWAGIRSQEGPVLQVGPLAGEVAAFLRRYFEEEENLDELQIVWVHDDEHYQMWWVKLNHAERSNLLYLFRFEHHGACEGREAFFAMLRLLRVAQGELVESVVAFHHTADCGLILSGTSTPNDALEQWKERVAIAEQEEQLEMMEAAERARQDPYTDALRMLSSGDSMGALKRLEDALTSGPFRRPVALATAVVAESVGAYDSCEAAGLIGVHYLPTDPVFHYYVGLARLRQGRADDASAAFEMAARGGRLLFPVTILRALLRVRGGDLRGGAVLMGQARGEARAEDEELLGELRGLWIALQGWSWFATAGALLGCVALGLFFAGTAAPVVIVSAGITLGVSLTMRLYAARFATLETLRALQIPPPESLGGGQRIDDLVP
;
A
#
# COMPACT_ATOMS: atom_id res chain seq x y z
N MET A 1 -13.40 -15.40 -2.75
CA MET A 1 -13.89 -15.93 -1.45
C MET A 1 -13.59 -15.01 -0.26
N GLU A 2 -12.41 -14.38 -0.22
CA GLU A 2 -12.02 -13.46 0.88
C GLU A 2 -12.94 -12.23 1.04
N GLN A 3 -13.42 -11.67 -0.07
CA GLN A 3 -14.35 -10.53 -0.10
C GLN A 3 -15.66 -10.83 0.66
N ALA A 4 -16.32 -11.94 0.33
CA ALA A 4 -17.55 -12.36 1.00
C ALA A 4 -17.34 -12.59 2.51
N LYS A 5 -16.16 -13.09 2.92
CA LYS A 5 -15.81 -13.26 4.34
C LYS A 5 -15.66 -11.89 5.05
N LYS A 6 -15.06 -10.90 4.40
CA LYS A 6 -14.92 -9.53 4.94
C LYS A 6 -16.28 -8.85 5.08
N LEU A 7 -17.13 -8.92 4.05
CA LEU A 7 -18.48 -8.36 4.10
C LEU A 7 -19.31 -8.96 5.23
N ARG A 8 -19.31 -10.30 5.37
CA ARG A 8 -20.00 -10.99 6.48
C ARG A 8 -19.49 -10.56 7.86
N ARG A 9 -18.18 -10.32 8.00
CA ARG A 9 -17.60 -9.86 9.27
C ARG A 9 -18.04 -8.46 9.65
N TYR A 10 -18.29 -7.58 8.68
CA TYR A 10 -18.81 -6.23 8.97
C TYR A 10 -20.28 -6.24 9.33
N THR A 11 -21.09 -7.09 8.69
CA THR A 11 -22.53 -7.15 8.96
C THR A 11 -22.89 -7.90 10.24
N SER A 12 -22.04 -8.80 10.72
CA SER A 12 -22.35 -9.63 11.91
C SER A 12 -22.01 -8.97 13.24
N LYS A 13 -21.49 -7.74 13.26
CA LYS A 13 -21.06 -7.08 14.51
C LYS A 13 -22.23 -6.37 15.16
N ASP A 14 -22.40 -6.61 16.46
CA ASP A 14 -23.38 -5.90 17.28
C ASP A 14 -22.75 -4.62 17.86
N TYR A 15 -23.34 -3.47 17.55
CA TYR A 15 -22.90 -2.15 18.01
C TYR A 15 -23.75 -1.61 19.17
N ASN A 16 -24.70 -2.39 19.67
CA ASN A 16 -25.56 -1.96 20.78
C ASN A 16 -24.90 -2.17 22.16
N GLN A 17 -23.86 -2.99 22.23
CA GLN A 17 -23.12 -3.24 23.47
C GLN A 17 -22.32 -2.00 23.88
N LEU A 18 -22.29 -1.70 25.18
CA LEU A 18 -21.44 -0.62 25.70
C LEU A 18 -19.97 -1.07 25.73
N VAL A 19 -19.08 -0.15 25.38
CA VAL A 19 -17.62 -0.35 25.37
C VAL A 19 -17.02 0.28 26.61
N GLU A 20 -16.11 -0.44 27.28
CA GLU A 20 -15.35 0.09 28.41
C GLU A 20 -14.19 0.96 27.94
N PHE A 21 -13.85 1.97 28.73
CA PHE A 21 -12.72 2.88 28.49
C PHE A 21 -11.63 2.66 29.55
N PRO A 22 -10.32 2.70 29.17
CA PRO A 22 -9.81 2.92 27.81
C PRO A 22 -10.12 1.77 26.85
N VAL A 23 -10.26 2.07 25.55
CA VAL A 23 -10.66 1.06 24.55
C VAL A 23 -9.48 0.20 24.19
N GLU A 24 -9.61 -1.10 24.40
CA GLU A 24 -8.61 -2.08 23.96
C GLU A 24 -8.83 -2.48 22.51
N ILE A 25 -7.80 -2.29 21.67
CA ILE A 25 -7.82 -2.70 20.27
C ILE A 25 -6.63 -3.60 19.99
N VAL A 26 -6.93 -4.87 19.68
CA VAL A 26 -5.93 -5.85 19.23
C VAL A 26 -5.61 -5.59 17.77
N SER A 27 -4.34 -5.29 17.50
CA SER A 27 -3.85 -5.03 16.15
C SER A 27 -3.50 -6.33 15.41
N ARG A 28 -3.15 -6.22 14.12
CA ARG A 28 -2.83 -7.42 13.28
C ARG A 28 -1.58 -8.17 13.75
N ASP A 29 -0.70 -7.46 14.44
CA ASP A 29 0.50 -7.98 15.11
C ASP A 29 0.18 -8.74 16.41
N GLY A 30 -1.09 -8.78 16.84
CA GLY A 30 -1.52 -9.39 18.09
C GLY A 30 -1.28 -8.52 19.33
N VAL A 31 -0.75 -7.30 19.16
CA VAL A 31 -0.48 -6.38 20.27
C VAL A 31 -1.78 -5.67 20.67
N VAL A 32 -2.08 -5.70 21.97
CA VAL A 32 -3.17 -4.94 22.58
C VAL A 32 -2.71 -3.50 22.78
N ARG A 33 -3.47 -2.54 22.26
CA ARG A 33 -3.24 -1.11 22.47
C ARG A 33 -4.45 -0.49 23.15
N HIS A 34 -4.21 0.39 24.10
CA HIS A 34 -5.24 1.13 24.83
C HIS A 34 -5.40 2.51 24.22
N TYR A 35 -6.64 2.87 23.87
CA TYR A 35 -6.95 4.17 23.27
C TYR A 35 -7.91 4.94 24.17
N SER A 36 -7.66 6.24 24.34
CA SER A 36 -8.66 7.16 24.88
C SER A 36 -9.88 7.22 23.96
N PHE A 37 -10.99 7.80 24.44
CA PHE A 37 -12.19 7.99 23.63
C PHE A 37 -11.88 8.72 22.32
N GLU A 38 -11.18 9.85 22.39
CA GLU A 38 -10.85 10.63 21.21
C GLU A 38 -9.88 9.92 20.28
N ALA A 39 -8.84 9.28 20.83
CA ALA A 39 -7.89 8.53 20.02
C ALA A 39 -8.59 7.38 19.27
N SER A 40 -9.59 6.76 19.91
CA SER A 40 -10.44 5.73 19.29
C SER A 40 -11.29 6.31 18.16
N VAL A 41 -11.96 7.45 18.38
CA VAL A 41 -12.76 8.12 17.34
C VAL A 41 -11.88 8.54 16.15
N ARG A 42 -10.74 9.19 16.41
CA ARG A 42 -9.77 9.60 15.38
C ARG A 42 -9.24 8.41 14.58
N LEU A 43 -8.97 7.27 15.23
CA LEU A 43 -8.54 6.04 14.55
C LEU A 43 -9.59 5.59 13.51
N TYR A 44 -10.87 5.55 13.87
CA TYR A 44 -11.93 5.15 12.94
C TYR A 44 -12.20 6.21 11.86
N GLN A 45 -12.09 7.51 12.18
CA GLN A 45 -12.18 8.59 11.18
C GLN A 45 -11.06 8.46 10.12
N ARG A 46 -9.81 8.19 10.53
CA ARG A 46 -8.71 7.91 9.59
C ARG A 46 -8.98 6.69 8.71
N ARG A 47 -9.64 5.65 9.24
CA ARG A 47 -10.04 4.47 8.47
C ARG A 47 -11.13 4.79 7.45
N ILE A 48 -12.09 5.65 7.79
CA ILE A 48 -13.11 6.14 6.85
C ILE A 48 -12.43 6.88 5.69
N ALA A 49 -11.55 7.84 6.00
CA ALA A 49 -10.86 8.64 5.00
C ALA A 49 -10.01 7.81 4.03
N SER A 50 -9.36 6.74 4.52
CA SER A 50 -8.50 5.87 3.71
C SER A 50 -9.18 4.62 3.14
N ALA A 51 -10.49 4.42 3.36
CA ALA A 51 -11.17 3.20 2.94
C ALA A 51 -11.14 3.00 1.41
N MET A 52 -11.38 4.07 0.65
CA MET A 52 -11.45 4.02 -0.82
C MET A 52 -10.10 3.73 -1.49
N SER A 53 -8.99 4.17 -0.89
CA SER A 53 -7.65 3.87 -1.41
C SER A 53 -7.15 2.50 -0.96
N ARG A 54 -7.57 2.03 0.21
CA ARG A 54 -7.13 0.76 0.80
C ARG A 54 -7.76 -0.48 0.16
N TYR A 55 -9.00 -0.36 -0.31
CA TYR A 55 -9.74 -1.49 -0.87
C TYR A 55 -10.04 -1.23 -2.36
N PRO A 56 -9.56 -2.10 -3.27
CA PRO A 56 -9.85 -1.93 -4.69
C PRO A 56 -11.33 -2.14 -5.02
N ASP A 57 -12.04 -2.89 -4.18
CA ASP A 57 -13.46 -3.14 -4.29
C ASP A 57 -14.28 -2.10 -3.52
N GLN A 58 -15.15 -1.40 -4.25
CA GLN A 58 -16.03 -0.35 -3.72
C GLN A 58 -17.03 -0.87 -2.70
N GLU A 59 -17.53 -2.10 -2.82
CA GLU A 59 -18.49 -2.66 -1.86
C GLU A 59 -17.84 -2.89 -0.50
N VAL A 60 -16.63 -3.45 -0.50
CA VAL A 60 -15.83 -3.63 0.73
C VAL A 60 -15.45 -2.29 1.34
N ALA A 61 -15.08 -1.29 0.52
CA ALA A 61 -14.78 0.06 1.00
C ALA A 61 -16.01 0.69 1.69
N ARG A 62 -17.19 0.62 1.07
CA ARG A 62 -18.45 1.11 1.65
C ARG A 62 -18.82 0.38 2.95
N ALA A 63 -18.66 -0.94 2.98
CA ALA A 63 -18.92 -1.73 4.17
C ALA A 63 -17.97 -1.37 5.33
N GLU A 64 -16.69 -1.11 5.06
CA GLU A 64 -15.73 -0.60 6.04
C GLU A 64 -16.15 0.78 6.57
N VAL A 65 -16.56 1.71 5.69
CA VAL A 65 -17.04 3.04 6.11
C VAL A 65 -18.25 2.93 7.03
N ASN A 66 -19.23 2.11 6.67
CA ASN A 66 -20.42 1.87 7.50
C ASN A 66 -20.06 1.24 8.84
N HIS A 67 -19.15 0.25 8.84
CA HIS A 67 -18.62 -0.35 10.06
C HIS A 67 -17.99 0.70 10.99
N CYS A 68 -17.11 1.55 10.44
CA CYS A 68 -16.40 2.56 11.21
C CYS A 68 -17.36 3.62 11.77
N ARG A 69 -18.37 4.05 10.99
CA ARG A 69 -19.41 4.97 11.46
C ARG A 69 -20.22 4.39 12.62
N ALA A 70 -20.70 3.15 12.50
CA ALA A 70 -21.43 2.47 13.56
C ALA A 70 -20.57 2.30 14.83
N ARG A 71 -19.27 2.04 14.66
CA ARG A 71 -18.34 1.92 15.80
C ARG A 71 -18.08 3.27 16.48
N ILE A 72 -17.96 4.37 15.73
CA ILE A 72 -17.86 5.72 16.30
C ILE A 72 -19.13 6.03 17.11
N GLU A 73 -20.32 5.77 16.56
CA GLU A 73 -21.58 5.96 17.27
C GLU A 73 -21.68 5.14 18.56
N GLN A 74 -21.24 3.87 18.52
CA GLN A 74 -21.15 3.02 19.71
C GLN A 74 -20.21 3.61 20.76
N LEU A 75 -19.03 4.10 20.36
CA LEU A 75 -18.08 4.72 21.28
C LEU A 75 -18.69 5.97 21.93
N ARG A 76 -19.38 6.81 21.16
CA ARG A 76 -20.08 7.99 21.66
C ARG A 76 -21.13 7.63 22.69
N LYS A 77 -22.01 6.68 22.36
CA LYS A 77 -23.04 6.16 23.29
C LYS A 77 -22.43 5.59 24.55
N SER A 78 -21.34 4.82 24.42
CA SER A 78 -20.67 4.19 25.55
C SER A 78 -20.01 5.21 26.48
N TYR A 79 -19.31 6.19 25.90
CA TYR A 79 -18.68 7.26 26.66
C TYR A 79 -19.73 8.08 27.40
N LEU A 80 -20.82 8.41 26.69
CA LEU A 80 -21.94 9.14 27.24
C LEU A 80 -22.63 8.40 28.40
N ALA A 81 -22.89 7.10 28.24
CA ALA A 81 -23.51 6.28 29.27
C ALA A 81 -22.65 6.18 30.53
N ARG A 82 -21.33 6.15 30.37
CA ARG A 82 -20.39 6.02 31.49
C ARG A 82 -20.05 7.35 32.16
N TYR A 83 -19.94 8.43 31.39
CA TYR A 83 -19.34 9.69 31.86
C TYR A 83 -20.23 10.93 31.67
N GLY A 84 -21.31 10.82 30.91
CA GLY A 84 -21.95 11.97 30.25
C GLY A 84 -23.09 12.66 31.00
N TRP A 85 -23.94 11.96 31.77
CA TRP A 85 -25.21 12.58 32.22
C TRP A 85 -25.74 12.18 33.60
N ALA A 86 -25.09 11.27 34.34
CA ALA A 86 -25.49 11.05 35.73
C ALA A 86 -25.39 12.36 36.57
N GLY A 87 -24.49 13.25 36.14
CA GLY A 87 -24.25 14.57 36.72
C GLY A 87 -24.95 15.76 36.06
N ILE A 88 -24.99 15.82 34.73
CA ILE A 88 -25.46 17.03 34.00
C ILE A 88 -26.99 17.03 33.93
N ARG A 89 -27.66 17.60 34.94
CA ARG A 89 -29.12 17.74 34.96
C ARG A 89 -29.55 18.96 34.15
N SER A 90 -30.26 18.74 33.04
CA SER A 90 -31.03 19.83 32.41
C SER A 90 -32.23 20.13 33.32
N GLN A 91 -32.24 21.28 33.98
CA GLN A 91 -33.30 21.59 34.94
C GLN A 91 -34.66 21.80 34.26
N GLU A 92 -34.74 22.36 33.04
CA GLU A 92 -36.02 22.67 32.39
C GLU A 92 -35.94 22.70 30.84
N GLY A 93 -35.23 21.76 30.21
CA GLY A 93 -35.10 21.71 28.75
C GLY A 93 -35.40 20.32 28.15
N PRO A 94 -35.81 20.24 26.86
CA PRO A 94 -35.84 18.98 26.15
C PRO A 94 -34.45 18.33 26.25
N VAL A 95 -34.41 17.02 26.54
CA VAL A 95 -33.19 16.19 26.60
C VAL A 95 -32.23 16.66 25.50
N LEU A 96 -31.04 17.12 25.91
CA LEU A 96 -30.05 17.76 25.05
C LEU A 96 -30.00 17.10 23.66
N GLN A 97 -30.59 17.74 22.66
CA GLN A 97 -30.68 17.24 21.28
C GLN A 97 -29.35 17.38 20.53
N VAL A 98 -28.23 17.24 21.24
CA VAL A 98 -26.89 17.09 20.65
C VAL A 98 -26.84 15.86 19.73
N GLY A 99 -27.79 14.94 19.92
CA GLY A 99 -28.01 13.79 19.08
C GLY A 99 -26.76 12.91 19.08
N PRO A 100 -26.23 12.52 17.91
CA PRO A 100 -25.11 11.59 17.85
C PRO A 100 -23.82 12.15 18.45
N LEU A 101 -23.66 13.47 18.60
CA LEU A 101 -22.41 14.12 19.05
C LEU A 101 -22.33 14.35 20.57
N ALA A 102 -23.29 13.84 21.32
CA ALA A 102 -23.34 14.03 22.77
C ALA A 102 -22.08 13.47 23.47
N GLY A 103 -21.51 12.38 22.94
CA GLY A 103 -20.26 11.80 23.45
C GLY A 103 -19.06 12.76 23.32
N GLU A 104 -18.91 13.42 22.18
CA GLU A 104 -17.87 14.42 21.93
C GLU A 104 -18.03 15.64 22.83
N VAL A 105 -19.25 16.15 22.97
CA VAL A 105 -19.53 17.28 23.86
C VAL A 105 -19.18 16.91 25.30
N ALA A 106 -19.59 15.75 25.79
CA ALA A 106 -19.25 15.28 27.12
C ALA A 106 -17.72 15.16 27.30
N ALA A 107 -17.01 14.53 26.36
CA ALA A 107 -15.56 14.39 26.43
C ALA A 107 -14.84 15.74 26.43
N PHE A 108 -15.28 16.67 25.59
CA PHE A 108 -14.73 18.03 25.48
C PHE A 108 -14.92 18.82 26.78
N LEU A 109 -16.13 18.84 27.33
CA LEU A 109 -16.43 19.55 28.58
C LEU A 109 -15.70 18.90 29.78
N ARG A 110 -15.65 17.57 29.83
CA ARG A 110 -14.91 16.86 30.90
C ARG A 110 -13.44 17.21 30.91
N ARG A 111 -12.78 17.27 29.74
CA ARG A 111 -11.38 17.70 29.66
C ARG A 111 -11.20 19.13 30.16
N TYR A 112 -12.10 20.02 29.76
CA TYR A 112 -11.97 21.42 30.12
C TYR A 112 -12.16 21.64 31.63
N PHE A 113 -13.12 20.94 32.23
CA PHE A 113 -13.47 21.05 33.65
C PHE A 113 -12.85 19.94 34.52
N GLU A 114 -11.84 19.21 34.05
CA GLU A 114 -11.32 18.00 34.70
C GLU A 114 -10.75 18.25 36.11
N GLU A 115 -10.35 19.49 36.39
CA GLU A 115 -9.84 19.93 37.71
C GLU A 115 -10.95 20.23 38.72
N GLU A 116 -12.19 20.38 38.27
CA GLU A 116 -13.32 20.62 39.16
C GLU A 116 -13.95 19.27 39.53
N GLU A 117 -13.75 18.85 40.78
CA GLU A 117 -14.09 17.51 41.31
C GLU A 117 -15.57 17.14 41.17
N ASN A 118 -16.46 18.06 40.77
CA ASN A 118 -17.90 17.86 40.73
C ASN A 118 -18.59 18.33 39.44
N LEU A 119 -18.34 17.61 38.34
CA LEU A 119 -19.06 17.77 37.07
C LEU A 119 -20.58 17.51 37.18
N ASP A 120 -21.05 16.94 38.29
CA ASP A 120 -22.47 16.76 38.58
C ASP A 120 -23.21 18.08 38.85
N GLU A 121 -22.46 19.18 38.97
CA GLU A 121 -23.00 20.53 39.11
C GLU A 121 -23.02 21.33 37.81
N LEU A 122 -22.62 20.71 36.69
CA LEU A 122 -22.60 21.35 35.39
C LEU A 122 -24.04 21.50 34.86
N GLN A 123 -24.48 22.73 34.70
CA GLN A 123 -25.71 23.10 34.01
C GLN A 123 -25.43 23.39 32.55
N ILE A 124 -26.19 22.75 31.66
CA ILE A 124 -26.17 23.02 30.23
C ILE A 124 -27.58 23.40 29.79
N VAL A 125 -27.73 24.63 29.32
CA VAL A 125 -29.01 25.21 28.89
C VAL A 125 -28.93 25.53 27.40
N TRP A 126 -29.91 25.10 26.63
CA TRP A 126 -30.00 25.47 25.21
C TRP A 126 -30.27 26.96 25.07
N VAL A 127 -29.54 27.65 24.19
CA VAL A 127 -29.69 29.10 23.98
C VAL A 127 -30.26 29.38 22.59
N HIS A 128 -29.62 28.84 21.57
CA HIS A 128 -29.90 29.20 20.18
C HIS A 128 -29.54 28.06 19.21
N ASP A 129 -30.21 28.04 18.06
CA ASP A 129 -29.92 27.15 16.94
C ASP A 129 -29.86 28.01 15.68
N ASP A 130 -28.69 28.03 15.06
CA ASP A 130 -28.37 28.77 13.84
C ASP A 130 -28.24 27.77 12.67
N GLU A 131 -28.13 28.27 11.44
CA GLU A 131 -27.98 27.43 10.24
C GLU A 131 -26.78 26.48 10.34
N HIS A 132 -25.68 26.92 10.97
CA HIS A 132 -24.43 26.17 11.00
C HIS A 132 -23.99 25.68 12.38
N TYR A 133 -24.61 26.16 13.46
CA TYR A 133 -24.21 25.78 14.82
C TYR A 133 -25.35 25.86 15.84
N GLN A 134 -25.18 25.07 16.90
CA GLN A 134 -26.02 25.09 18.10
C GLN A 134 -25.25 25.80 19.21
N MET A 135 -25.93 26.68 19.95
CA MET A 135 -25.35 27.41 21.07
C MET A 135 -25.99 26.95 22.39
N TRP A 136 -25.13 26.66 23.36
CA TRP A 136 -25.51 26.21 24.69
C TRP A 136 -24.83 27.07 25.74
N TRP A 137 -25.54 27.44 26.77
CA TRP A 137 -24.99 28.07 27.95
C TRP A 137 -24.53 26.98 28.93
N VAL A 138 -23.28 27.06 29.35
CA VAL A 138 -22.61 26.08 30.21
C VAL A 138 -22.14 26.78 31.47
N LYS A 139 -22.67 26.37 32.62
CA LYS A 139 -22.34 26.97 33.92
C LYS A 139 -22.15 25.89 34.98
N LEU A 140 -21.12 26.01 35.82
CA LEU A 140 -21.02 25.22 37.04
C LEU A 140 -21.71 25.96 38.18
N ASN A 141 -22.50 25.26 39.00
CA ASN A 141 -23.27 25.90 40.08
C ASN A 141 -22.41 26.74 41.03
N HIS A 142 -21.20 26.30 41.31
CA HIS A 142 -20.26 26.97 42.22
C HIS A 142 -19.34 27.98 41.52
N ALA A 143 -19.28 27.99 40.18
CA ALA A 143 -18.47 28.96 39.45
C ALA A 143 -19.28 30.23 39.15
N GLU A 144 -18.70 31.40 39.42
CA GLU A 144 -19.25 32.68 38.95
C GLU A 144 -19.16 32.82 37.42
N ARG A 145 -18.32 32.01 36.78
CA ARG A 145 -18.09 32.02 35.34
C ARG A 145 -19.16 31.22 34.62
N SER A 146 -19.72 31.83 33.58
CA SER A 146 -20.54 31.12 32.61
C SER A 146 -19.89 31.15 31.24
N ASN A 147 -20.01 30.04 30.52
CA ASN A 147 -19.46 29.87 29.20
C ASN A 147 -20.57 29.66 28.17
N LEU A 148 -20.27 29.94 26.89
CA LEU A 148 -21.08 29.53 25.77
C LEU A 148 -20.35 28.41 25.01
N LEU A 149 -21.06 27.33 24.72
CA LEU A 149 -20.61 26.22 23.92
C LEU A 149 -21.29 26.30 22.55
N TYR A 150 -20.48 26.47 21.52
CA TYR A 150 -20.88 26.40 20.13
C TYR A 150 -20.57 25.02 19.58
N LEU A 151 -21.56 24.38 18.98
CA LEU A 151 -21.45 23.08 18.34
C LEU A 151 -21.76 23.20 16.85
N PHE A 152 -20.75 23.02 16.02
CA PHE A 152 -20.83 22.98 14.56
C PHE A 152 -20.86 21.54 14.09
N ARG A 153 -21.78 21.20 13.18
CA ARG A 153 -21.86 19.86 12.57
C ARG A 153 -21.23 19.89 11.18
N PHE A 154 -20.39 18.90 10.86
CA PHE A 154 -19.81 18.78 9.53
C PHE A 154 -20.45 17.60 8.79
N GLU A 155 -21.12 17.90 7.68
CA GLU A 155 -21.86 16.90 6.90
C GLU A 155 -20.95 15.86 6.21
N HIS A 156 -19.72 16.25 5.86
CA HIS A 156 -18.80 15.43 5.08
C HIS A 156 -17.34 15.60 5.54
N HIS A 157 -16.49 14.64 5.19
CA HIS A 157 -15.05 14.80 5.29
C HIS A 157 -14.57 15.73 4.17
N GLY A 158 -14.21 16.98 4.51
CA GLY A 158 -13.70 17.94 3.55
C GLY A 158 -14.09 19.37 3.89
N ALA A 159 -14.00 20.27 2.90
CA ALA A 159 -14.59 21.59 2.99
C ALA A 159 -16.12 21.48 2.99
N CYS A 160 -16.76 22.15 3.94
CA CYS A 160 -18.21 22.31 4.01
C CYS A 160 -18.53 23.60 4.78
N GLU A 161 -19.72 24.14 4.57
CA GLU A 161 -20.14 25.44 5.12
C GLU A 161 -20.05 25.47 6.65
N GLY A 162 -20.51 24.40 7.33
CA GLY A 162 -20.38 24.30 8.80
C GLY A 162 -18.94 24.34 9.30
N ARG A 163 -17.98 23.81 8.53
CA ARG A 163 -16.55 23.87 8.88
C ARG A 163 -15.96 25.25 8.63
N GLU A 164 -16.36 25.90 7.54
CA GLU A 164 -15.95 27.28 7.27
C GLU A 164 -16.51 28.23 8.34
N ALA A 165 -17.78 28.07 8.71
CA ALA A 165 -18.43 28.79 9.80
C ALA A 165 -17.72 28.58 11.14
N PHE A 166 -17.35 27.33 11.46
CA PHE A 166 -16.56 27.02 12.66
C PHE A 166 -15.24 27.82 12.70
N PHE A 167 -14.46 27.78 11.62
CA PHE A 167 -13.18 28.51 11.58
C PHE A 167 -13.36 30.02 11.51
N ALA A 168 -14.43 30.52 10.90
CA ALA A 168 -14.77 31.94 10.90
C ALA A 168 -15.11 32.42 12.32
N MET A 169 -15.97 31.70 13.04
CA MET A 169 -16.33 31.99 14.43
C MET A 169 -15.10 31.90 15.35
N LEU A 170 -14.27 30.87 15.18
CA LEU A 170 -13.04 30.73 15.95
C LEU A 170 -12.08 31.90 15.73
N ARG A 171 -11.92 32.38 14.48
CA ARG A 171 -11.10 33.57 14.20
C ARG A 171 -11.69 34.82 14.84
N LEU A 172 -13.00 35.01 14.73
CA LEU A 172 -13.71 36.15 15.31
C LEU A 172 -13.47 36.22 16.82
N LEU A 173 -13.78 35.14 17.54
CA LEU A 173 -13.65 35.05 19.00
C LEU A 173 -12.18 35.11 19.50
N ARG A 174 -11.19 34.79 18.65
CA ARG A 174 -9.76 34.92 18.98
C ARG A 174 -9.23 36.34 18.87
N VAL A 175 -9.82 37.16 18.00
CA VAL A 175 -9.41 38.56 17.80
C VAL A 175 -10.20 39.50 18.72
N ALA A 176 -11.33 39.05 19.23
CA ALA A 176 -12.16 39.78 20.16
C ALA A 176 -11.39 40.09 21.47
N GLN A 177 -11.34 41.38 21.86
CA GLN A 177 -10.65 41.86 23.07
C GLN A 177 -11.56 42.82 23.84
N GLY A 178 -11.59 42.70 25.17
CA GLY A 178 -12.31 43.60 26.10
C GLY A 178 -12.87 42.85 27.32
N GLU A 179 -13.08 43.55 28.44
CA GLU A 179 -13.55 42.94 29.71
C GLU A 179 -14.97 42.34 29.64
N LEU A 180 -15.79 42.78 28.68
CA LEU A 180 -17.15 42.30 28.46
C LEU A 180 -17.30 41.58 27.12
N VAL A 181 -16.19 41.32 26.43
CA VAL A 181 -16.20 40.72 25.11
C VAL A 181 -15.95 39.23 25.28
N GLU A 182 -16.83 38.45 24.68
CA GLU A 182 -16.70 37.00 24.61
C GLU A 182 -15.41 36.61 23.88
N SER A 183 -14.61 35.74 24.49
CA SER A 183 -13.35 35.25 23.92
C SER A 183 -13.29 33.73 23.95
N VAL A 184 -12.46 33.15 23.07
CA VAL A 184 -12.26 31.68 23.05
C VAL A 184 -11.59 31.24 24.34
N VAL A 185 -12.24 30.31 25.03
CA VAL A 185 -11.74 29.64 26.22
C VAL A 185 -11.07 28.32 25.82
N ALA A 186 -11.75 27.50 25.02
CA ALA A 186 -11.23 26.24 24.49
C ALA A 186 -11.91 25.91 23.17
N PHE A 187 -11.29 25.07 22.35
CA PHE A 187 -11.95 24.54 21.15
C PHE A 187 -11.49 23.13 20.85
N HIS A 188 -12.31 22.39 20.10
CA HIS A 188 -12.00 21.06 19.63
C HIS A 188 -12.65 20.86 18.26
N HIS A 189 -12.02 20.11 17.37
CA HIS A 189 -12.69 19.69 16.15
C HIS A 189 -12.30 18.26 15.79
N THR A 190 -13.25 17.56 15.19
CA THR A 190 -13.07 16.23 14.62
C THR A 190 -13.41 16.28 13.13
N ALA A 191 -13.48 15.12 12.48
CA ALA A 191 -13.88 15.06 11.08
C ALA A 191 -15.37 15.41 10.85
N ASP A 192 -16.23 15.29 11.86
CA ASP A 192 -17.69 15.46 11.77
C ASP A 192 -18.29 16.53 12.70
N CYS A 193 -17.50 17.19 13.54
CA CYS A 193 -17.96 18.35 14.32
C CYS A 193 -16.85 19.33 14.73
N GLY A 194 -17.24 20.55 15.05
CA GLY A 194 -16.43 21.57 15.72
C GLY A 194 -17.10 22.02 17.02
N LEU A 195 -16.33 22.24 18.06
CA LEU A 195 -16.75 22.69 19.37
C LEU A 195 -15.93 23.92 19.75
N ILE A 196 -16.59 25.00 20.16
CA ILE A 196 -15.94 26.18 20.73
C ILE A 196 -16.58 26.45 22.09
N LEU A 197 -15.77 26.50 23.14
CA LEU A 197 -16.16 27.05 24.42
C LEU A 197 -15.63 28.48 24.50
N SER A 198 -16.49 29.41 24.86
CA SER A 198 -16.14 30.82 25.03
C SER A 198 -16.67 31.35 26.35
N GLY A 199 -16.12 32.47 26.79
CA GLY A 199 -16.50 33.12 28.03
C GLY A 199 -15.94 34.53 28.13
N THR A 200 -16.33 35.25 29.19
CA THR A 200 -15.92 36.64 29.45
C THR A 200 -14.71 36.75 30.39
N SER A 201 -14.02 35.65 30.69
CA SER A 201 -12.86 35.68 31.58
C SER A 201 -11.68 36.44 30.97
N THR A 202 -10.89 37.11 31.82
CA THR A 202 -9.63 37.75 31.43
C THR A 202 -8.75 36.76 30.64
N PRO A 203 -8.43 37.05 29.38
CA PRO A 203 -8.07 36.06 28.36
C PRO A 203 -6.69 35.40 28.52
N ASN A 204 -5.87 35.79 29.51
CA ASN A 204 -4.47 35.36 29.57
C ASN A 204 -4.21 34.08 30.35
N ASP A 205 -4.86 33.82 31.49
CA ASP A 205 -4.40 32.69 32.32
C ASP A 205 -5.00 31.34 31.88
N ALA A 206 -6.30 31.28 31.57
CA ALA A 206 -6.96 30.02 31.20
C ALA A 206 -6.58 29.54 29.80
N LEU A 207 -6.42 30.45 28.84
CA LEU A 207 -6.03 30.10 27.47
C LEU A 207 -4.56 29.68 27.40
N GLU A 208 -3.66 30.35 28.14
CA GLU A 208 -2.25 29.95 28.19
C GLU A 208 -2.06 28.62 28.91
N GLN A 209 -2.77 28.38 30.02
CA GLN A 209 -2.76 27.06 30.68
C GLN A 209 -3.31 25.95 29.78
N TRP A 210 -4.38 26.23 29.01
CA TRP A 210 -4.91 25.26 28.06
C TRP A 210 -3.93 24.98 26.90
N LYS A 211 -3.30 26.03 26.35
CA LYS A 211 -2.25 25.88 25.31
C LYS A 211 -1.09 25.04 25.81
N GLU A 212 -0.64 25.26 27.05
CA GLU A 212 0.45 24.48 27.66
C GLU A 212 0.06 23.00 27.81
N ARG A 213 -1.17 22.70 28.24
CA ARG A 213 -1.67 21.31 28.33
C ARG A 213 -1.78 20.62 26.98
N VAL A 214 -2.29 21.31 25.96
CA VAL A 214 -2.34 20.78 24.59
C VAL A 214 -0.93 20.54 24.06
N ALA A 215 0.01 21.47 24.33
CA ALA A 215 1.40 21.30 23.94
C ALA A 215 2.06 20.09 24.60
N ILE A 216 1.81 19.84 25.90
CA ILE A 216 2.32 18.66 26.61
C ILE A 216 1.74 17.36 26.01
N ALA A 217 0.43 17.31 25.77
CA ALA A 217 -0.21 16.14 25.19
C ALA A 217 0.25 15.87 23.74
N GLU A 218 0.44 16.93 22.94
CA GLU A 218 1.04 16.83 21.61
C GLU A 218 2.51 16.39 21.67
N GLN A 219 3.25 16.83 22.70
CA GLN A 219 4.65 16.46 22.91
C GLN A 219 4.79 15.00 23.35
N GLU A 220 3.88 14.47 24.17
CA GLU A 220 3.82 13.04 24.51
C GLU A 220 3.47 12.19 23.28
N GLU A 221 2.48 12.61 22.48
CA GLU A 221 2.15 11.93 21.20
C GLU A 221 3.33 12.00 20.22
N GLN A 222 4.05 13.13 20.17
CA GLN A 222 5.29 13.27 19.40
C GLN A 222 6.42 12.40 19.93
N LEU A 223 6.56 12.24 21.24
CA LEU A 223 7.57 11.39 21.86
C LEU A 223 7.30 9.92 21.53
N GLU A 224 6.05 9.45 21.64
CA GLU A 224 5.66 8.10 21.21
C GLU A 224 5.89 7.89 19.70
N MET A 225 5.58 8.91 18.88
CA MET A 225 5.90 8.90 17.45
C MET A 225 7.42 8.87 17.21
N MET A 226 8.20 9.57 18.01
CA MET A 226 9.66 9.63 17.90
C MET A 226 10.29 8.31 18.32
N GLU A 227 9.81 7.66 19.38
CA GLU A 227 10.22 6.31 19.80
C GLU A 227 9.82 5.24 18.76
N ALA A 228 8.64 5.39 18.14
CA ALA A 228 8.23 4.55 17.02
C ALA A 228 9.09 4.80 15.78
N ALA A 229 9.46 6.05 15.51
CA ALA A 229 10.39 6.43 14.45
C ALA A 229 11.81 5.96 14.73
N GLU A 230 12.23 5.89 15.99
CA GLU A 230 13.55 5.40 16.41
C GLU A 230 13.62 3.87 16.32
N ARG A 231 12.54 3.17 16.68
CA ARG A 231 12.36 1.74 16.36
C ARG A 231 12.37 1.49 14.84
N ALA A 232 11.78 2.39 14.05
CA ALA A 232 11.86 2.32 12.59
C ALA A 232 13.26 2.67 12.06
N ARG A 233 14.03 3.55 12.72
CA ARG A 233 15.44 3.80 12.40
C ARG A 233 16.33 2.58 12.64
N GLN A 234 15.91 1.66 13.50
CA GLN A 234 16.59 0.40 13.78
C GLN A 234 16.10 -0.76 12.89
N ASP A 235 15.18 -0.55 11.94
CA ASP A 235 14.76 -1.59 11.00
C ASP A 235 15.92 -1.88 10.02
N PRO A 236 16.49 -3.10 10.00
CA PRO A 236 17.60 -3.42 9.09
C PRO A 236 17.24 -3.21 7.62
N TYR A 237 15.95 -3.26 7.27
CA TYR A 237 15.48 -2.92 5.93
C TYR A 237 15.71 -1.44 5.58
N THR A 238 15.42 -0.51 6.48
CA THR A 238 15.62 0.92 6.25
C THR A 238 17.11 1.27 6.15
N ASP A 239 17.95 0.63 6.98
CA ASP A 239 19.40 0.79 6.87
C ASP A 239 19.93 0.27 5.53
N ALA A 240 19.41 -0.87 5.05
CA ALA A 240 19.78 -1.37 3.73
C ALA A 240 19.45 -0.39 2.60
N LEU A 241 18.26 0.24 2.63
CA LEU A 241 17.86 1.23 1.62
C LEU A 241 18.79 2.45 1.63
N ARG A 242 19.20 2.92 2.82
CA ARG A 242 20.21 3.99 2.93
C ARG A 242 21.55 3.56 2.32
N MET A 243 21.98 2.33 2.59
CA MET A 243 23.24 1.79 2.05
C MET A 243 23.20 1.68 0.52
N LEU A 244 22.05 1.27 -0.05
CA LEU A 244 21.84 1.30 -1.51
C LEU A 244 21.94 2.72 -2.06
N SER A 245 21.33 3.70 -1.39
CA SER A 245 21.41 5.11 -1.83
C SER A 245 22.83 5.69 -1.80
N SER A 246 23.70 5.17 -0.92
CA SER A 246 25.13 5.52 -0.89
C SER A 246 26.00 4.63 -1.80
N GLY A 247 25.42 3.71 -2.56
CA GLY A 247 26.13 2.79 -3.46
C GLY A 247 26.76 1.56 -2.79
N ASP A 248 26.59 1.36 -1.48
CA ASP A 248 27.09 0.20 -0.76
C ASP A 248 26.12 -1.00 -0.88
N SER A 249 26.10 -1.60 -2.08
CA SER A 249 25.20 -2.71 -2.40
C SER A 249 25.50 -3.98 -1.59
N MET A 250 26.76 -4.22 -1.24
CA MET A 250 27.16 -5.41 -0.48
C MET A 250 26.77 -5.29 0.99
N GLY A 251 27.00 -4.12 1.60
CA GLY A 251 26.55 -3.84 2.95
C GLY A 251 25.02 -3.81 3.05
N ALA A 252 24.35 -3.27 2.03
CA ALA A 252 22.89 -3.34 1.93
C ALA A 252 22.37 -4.78 1.87
N LEU A 253 22.99 -5.66 1.06
CA LEU A 253 22.60 -7.06 0.98
C LEU A 253 22.66 -7.74 2.36
N LYS A 254 23.74 -7.53 3.11
CA LYS A 254 23.88 -8.10 4.46
C LYS A 254 22.75 -7.64 5.39
N ARG A 255 22.41 -6.35 5.36
CA ARG A 255 21.30 -5.81 6.17
C ARG A 255 19.93 -6.33 5.72
N LEU A 256 19.74 -6.58 4.42
CA LEU A 256 18.55 -7.22 3.88
C LEU A 256 18.44 -8.69 4.32
N GLU A 257 19.55 -9.42 4.40
CA GLU A 257 19.58 -10.78 4.93
C GLU A 257 19.23 -10.81 6.44
N ASP A 258 19.73 -9.85 7.22
CA ASP A 258 19.35 -9.68 8.63
C ASP A 258 17.83 -9.38 8.77
N ALA A 259 17.30 -8.48 7.92
CA ALA A 259 15.87 -8.17 7.86
C ALA A 259 15.03 -9.39 7.45
N LEU A 260 15.51 -10.17 6.49
CA LEU A 260 14.82 -11.36 6.00
C LEU A 260 14.79 -12.46 7.07
N THR A 261 15.88 -12.62 7.82
CA THR A 261 15.99 -13.58 8.93
C THR A 261 15.05 -13.20 10.08
N SER A 262 14.96 -11.91 10.40
CA SER A 262 14.10 -11.41 11.48
C SER A 262 12.61 -11.33 11.09
N GLY A 263 12.29 -11.22 9.80
CA GLY A 263 10.93 -11.07 9.31
C GLY A 263 10.69 -11.66 7.91
N PRO A 264 10.69 -12.99 7.74
CA PRO A 264 10.66 -13.65 6.43
C PRO A 264 9.35 -13.46 5.65
N PHE A 265 8.30 -12.99 6.31
CA PHE A 265 6.97 -12.77 5.73
C PHE A 265 6.81 -11.40 5.04
N ARG A 266 7.84 -10.55 5.06
CA ARG A 266 7.79 -9.20 4.45
C ARG A 266 8.17 -9.28 2.97
N ARG A 267 7.18 -9.23 2.07
CA ARG A 267 7.39 -9.18 0.61
C ARG A 267 8.50 -8.19 0.19
N PRO A 268 8.49 -6.92 0.65
CA PRO A 268 9.49 -5.95 0.20
C PRO A 268 10.92 -6.32 0.59
N VAL A 269 11.11 -6.98 1.74
CA VAL A 269 12.40 -7.44 2.21
C VAL A 269 12.90 -8.57 1.34
N ALA A 270 12.12 -9.64 1.18
CA ALA A 270 12.50 -10.79 0.35
C ALA A 270 12.80 -10.41 -1.10
N LEU A 271 12.00 -9.49 -1.66
CA LEU A 271 12.21 -8.99 -3.01
C LEU A 271 13.48 -8.15 -3.12
N ALA A 272 13.68 -7.18 -2.22
CA ALA A 272 14.88 -6.37 -2.20
C ALA A 272 16.14 -7.23 -2.02
N THR A 273 16.11 -8.23 -1.12
CA THR A 273 17.21 -9.18 -0.95
C THR A 273 17.52 -9.90 -2.27
N ALA A 274 16.50 -10.43 -2.97
CA ALA A 274 16.70 -11.13 -4.23
C ALA A 274 17.26 -10.23 -5.34
N VAL A 275 16.74 -9.01 -5.47
CA VAL A 275 17.18 -8.01 -6.46
C VAL A 275 18.64 -7.61 -6.23
N VAL A 276 18.98 -7.20 -5.00
CA VAL A 276 20.32 -6.74 -4.66
C VAL A 276 21.32 -7.89 -4.72
N ALA A 277 20.93 -9.09 -4.29
CA ALA A 277 21.77 -10.27 -4.42
C ALA A 277 22.08 -10.61 -5.89
N GLU A 278 21.13 -10.44 -6.80
CA GLU A 278 21.39 -10.63 -8.24
C GLU A 278 22.36 -9.59 -8.79
N SER A 279 22.15 -8.31 -8.46
CA SER A 279 22.98 -7.21 -8.98
C SER A 279 24.44 -7.26 -8.52
N VAL A 280 24.70 -7.79 -7.32
CA VAL A 280 26.08 -7.97 -6.79
C VAL A 280 26.68 -9.33 -7.14
N GLY A 281 25.95 -10.21 -7.85
CA GLY A 281 26.41 -11.55 -8.22
C GLY A 281 26.37 -12.59 -7.08
N ALA A 282 25.69 -12.30 -5.97
CA ALA A 282 25.48 -13.23 -4.86
C ALA A 282 24.32 -14.20 -5.16
N TYR A 283 24.49 -15.05 -6.17
CA TYR A 283 23.40 -15.88 -6.71
C TYR A 283 22.81 -16.87 -5.70
N ASP A 284 23.60 -17.36 -4.74
CA ASP A 284 23.11 -18.24 -3.67
C ASP A 284 22.13 -17.49 -2.74
N SER A 285 22.47 -16.26 -2.34
CA SER A 285 21.57 -15.40 -1.57
C SER A 285 20.32 -15.02 -2.36
N CYS A 286 20.47 -14.77 -3.66
CA CYS A 286 19.35 -14.48 -4.56
C CYS A 286 18.36 -15.66 -4.62
N GLU A 287 18.86 -16.88 -4.82
CA GLU A 287 18.02 -18.07 -4.82
C GLU A 287 17.37 -18.30 -3.45
N ALA A 288 18.12 -18.16 -2.35
CA ALA A 288 17.59 -18.35 -1.00
C ALA A 288 16.43 -17.37 -0.70
N ALA A 289 16.62 -16.08 -1.01
CA ALA A 289 15.59 -15.06 -0.84
C ALA A 289 14.37 -15.32 -1.75
N GLY A 290 14.62 -15.73 -3.00
CA GLY A 290 13.58 -16.13 -3.94
C GLY A 290 12.78 -17.33 -3.44
N LEU A 291 13.42 -18.38 -2.92
CA LEU A 291 12.74 -19.56 -2.36
C LEU A 291 11.93 -19.25 -1.10
N ILE A 292 12.44 -18.38 -0.22
CA ILE A 292 11.69 -17.85 0.92
C ILE A 292 10.43 -17.13 0.42
N GLY A 293 10.58 -16.27 -0.59
CA GLY A 293 9.47 -15.57 -1.24
C GLY A 293 8.44 -16.53 -1.84
N VAL A 294 8.86 -17.55 -2.59
CA VAL A 294 7.97 -18.59 -3.14
C VAL A 294 7.23 -19.34 -2.02
N HIS A 295 7.90 -19.65 -0.92
CA HIS A 295 7.28 -20.38 0.18
C HIS A 295 6.18 -19.58 0.87
N TYR A 296 6.42 -18.30 1.17
CA TYR A 296 5.46 -17.46 1.89
C TYR A 296 4.47 -16.72 0.98
N LEU A 297 4.81 -16.50 -0.28
CA LEU A 297 4.02 -15.77 -1.27
C LEU A 297 3.93 -16.58 -2.59
N PRO A 298 3.36 -17.80 -2.57
CA PRO A 298 3.42 -18.76 -3.68
C PRO A 298 2.69 -18.30 -4.95
N THR A 299 1.83 -17.29 -4.84
CA THR A 299 1.11 -16.72 -5.99
C THR A 299 1.86 -15.56 -6.65
N ASP A 300 2.99 -15.11 -6.09
CA ASP A 300 3.77 -14.01 -6.65
C ASP A 300 4.81 -14.54 -7.65
N PRO A 301 4.61 -14.33 -8.96
CA PRO A 301 5.51 -14.86 -9.99
C PRO A 301 6.92 -14.24 -9.95
N VAL A 302 7.10 -13.10 -9.27
CA VAL A 302 8.40 -12.40 -9.19
C VAL A 302 9.45 -13.28 -8.53
N PHE A 303 9.08 -13.98 -7.46
CA PHE A 303 10.04 -14.83 -6.76
C PHE A 303 10.47 -16.03 -7.61
N HIS A 304 9.56 -16.59 -8.41
CA HIS A 304 9.91 -17.63 -9.38
C HIS A 304 10.85 -17.11 -10.48
N TYR A 305 10.69 -15.85 -10.90
CA TYR A 305 11.61 -15.20 -11.83
C TYR A 305 13.03 -15.10 -11.23
N TYR A 306 13.18 -14.58 -10.01
CA TYR A 306 14.49 -14.46 -9.38
C TYR A 306 15.14 -15.81 -9.06
N VAL A 307 14.38 -16.81 -8.65
CA VAL A 307 14.88 -18.20 -8.52
C VAL A 307 15.40 -18.72 -9.87
N GLY A 308 14.65 -18.49 -10.96
CA GLY A 308 15.08 -18.88 -12.30
C GLY A 308 16.35 -18.16 -12.75
N LEU A 309 16.46 -16.86 -12.46
CA LEU A 309 17.62 -16.05 -12.80
C LEU A 309 18.86 -16.50 -12.02
N ALA A 310 18.78 -16.68 -10.71
CA ALA A 310 19.88 -17.19 -9.88
C ALA A 310 20.39 -18.55 -10.38
N ARG A 311 19.48 -19.48 -10.68
CA ARG A 311 19.80 -20.81 -11.23
C ARG A 311 20.48 -20.71 -12.60
N LEU A 312 19.99 -19.83 -13.46
CA LEU A 312 20.58 -19.58 -14.77
C LEU A 312 22.02 -19.06 -14.62
N ARG A 313 22.24 -18.09 -13.74
CA ARG A 313 23.57 -17.52 -13.43
C ARG A 313 24.55 -18.58 -12.91
N GLN A 314 24.08 -19.50 -12.06
CA GLN A 314 24.86 -20.66 -11.60
C GLN A 314 25.03 -21.75 -12.66
N GLY A 315 24.36 -21.68 -13.81
CA GLY A 315 24.47 -22.65 -14.92
C GLY A 315 23.50 -23.82 -14.88
N ARG A 316 22.53 -23.78 -13.97
CA ARG A 316 21.48 -24.78 -13.83
C ARG A 316 20.31 -24.44 -14.75
N ALA A 317 20.55 -24.57 -16.05
CA ALA A 317 19.61 -24.14 -17.10
C ALA A 317 18.26 -24.88 -17.04
N ASP A 318 18.26 -26.17 -16.71
CA ASP A 318 17.03 -26.97 -16.61
C ASP A 318 16.18 -26.54 -15.41
N ASP A 319 16.80 -26.32 -14.25
CA ASP A 319 16.11 -25.81 -13.05
C ASP A 319 15.59 -24.38 -13.24
N ALA A 320 16.33 -23.56 -13.99
CA ALA A 320 15.91 -22.22 -14.37
C ALA A 320 14.66 -22.25 -15.27
N SER A 321 14.65 -23.15 -16.26
CA SER A 321 13.50 -23.35 -17.15
C SER A 321 12.23 -23.67 -16.35
N ALA A 322 12.31 -24.60 -15.40
CA ALA A 322 11.17 -24.95 -14.55
C ALA A 322 10.67 -23.76 -13.70
N ALA A 323 11.59 -22.94 -13.18
CA ALA A 323 11.22 -21.75 -12.40
C ALA A 323 10.55 -20.68 -13.28
N PHE A 324 11.05 -20.44 -14.50
CA PHE A 324 10.42 -19.48 -15.42
C PHE A 324 9.05 -19.95 -15.93
N GLU A 325 8.84 -21.25 -16.10
CA GLU A 325 7.50 -21.79 -16.39
C GLU A 325 6.51 -21.50 -15.26
N MET A 326 6.96 -21.56 -13.99
CA MET A 326 6.14 -21.18 -12.84
C MET A 326 5.87 -19.66 -12.82
N ALA A 327 6.88 -18.84 -13.10
CA ALA A 327 6.71 -17.38 -13.20
C ALA A 327 5.70 -16.99 -14.30
N ALA A 328 5.75 -17.64 -15.47
CA ALA A 328 4.86 -17.38 -16.60
C ALA A 328 3.38 -17.63 -16.28
N ARG A 329 3.07 -18.56 -15.37
CA ARG A 329 1.68 -18.83 -14.94
C ARG A 329 1.04 -17.67 -14.17
N GLY A 330 1.84 -16.77 -13.59
CA GLY A 330 1.35 -15.62 -12.82
C GLY A 330 0.94 -14.40 -13.65
N GLY A 331 1.14 -14.44 -14.98
CA GLY A 331 0.54 -13.51 -15.96
C GLY A 331 1.02 -12.06 -16.00
N ARG A 332 1.73 -11.55 -14.97
CA ARG A 332 2.14 -10.13 -14.91
C ARG A 332 3.57 -9.82 -15.39
N LEU A 333 4.44 -10.83 -15.51
CA LEU A 333 5.88 -10.64 -15.80
C LEU A 333 6.29 -11.09 -17.22
N LEU A 334 5.41 -10.84 -18.18
CA LEU A 334 5.44 -11.61 -19.43
C LEU A 334 6.71 -11.35 -20.25
N PHE A 335 7.14 -10.11 -20.44
CA PHE A 335 8.21 -9.84 -21.40
C PHE A 335 9.59 -10.45 -21.04
N PRO A 336 10.21 -10.15 -19.88
CA PRO A 336 11.51 -10.73 -19.50
C PRO A 336 11.48 -12.26 -19.38
N VAL A 337 10.41 -12.80 -18.77
CA VAL A 337 10.24 -14.24 -18.57
C VAL A 337 10.08 -14.95 -19.91
N THR A 338 9.29 -14.40 -20.84
CA THR A 338 9.09 -14.99 -22.16
C THR A 338 10.38 -15.00 -22.98
N ILE A 339 11.20 -13.94 -22.92
CA ILE A 339 12.53 -13.91 -23.55
C ILE A 339 13.43 -15.00 -22.98
N LEU A 340 13.56 -15.09 -21.65
CA LEU A 340 14.42 -16.08 -21.01
C LEU A 340 13.99 -17.51 -21.35
N ARG A 341 12.68 -17.78 -21.37
CA ARG A 341 12.13 -19.06 -21.81
C ARG A 341 12.45 -19.33 -23.28
N ALA A 342 12.28 -18.35 -24.17
CA ALA A 342 12.61 -18.49 -25.59
C ALA A 342 14.08 -18.88 -25.76
N LEU A 343 14.98 -18.19 -25.09
CA LEU A 343 16.42 -18.43 -25.13
C LEU A 343 16.81 -19.80 -24.58
N LEU A 344 16.20 -20.23 -23.47
CA LEU A 344 16.42 -21.57 -22.91
C LEU A 344 15.91 -22.68 -23.83
N ARG A 345 14.80 -22.47 -24.55
CA ARG A 345 14.32 -23.41 -25.58
C ARG A 345 15.28 -23.53 -26.76
N VAL A 346 15.78 -22.39 -27.27
CA VAL A 346 16.80 -22.38 -28.34
C VAL A 346 18.06 -23.14 -27.89
N ARG A 347 18.51 -22.90 -26.66
CA ARG A 347 19.64 -23.63 -26.06
C ARG A 347 19.39 -25.14 -25.98
N GLY A 348 18.19 -25.54 -25.57
CA GLY A 348 17.77 -26.95 -25.52
C GLY A 348 17.55 -27.60 -26.90
N GLY A 349 17.75 -26.86 -27.99
CA GLY A 349 17.56 -27.35 -29.36
C GLY A 349 16.11 -27.24 -29.88
N ASP A 350 15.17 -26.76 -29.06
CA ASP A 350 13.79 -26.47 -29.45
C ASP A 350 13.69 -25.08 -30.11
N LEU A 351 14.24 -24.98 -31.32
CA LEU A 351 14.26 -23.73 -32.10
C LEU A 351 12.86 -23.21 -32.44
N ARG A 352 11.92 -24.12 -32.67
CA ARG A 352 10.54 -23.76 -33.01
C ARG A 352 9.81 -23.19 -31.81
N GLY A 353 9.89 -23.83 -30.64
CA GLY A 353 9.35 -23.30 -29.39
C GLY A 353 9.97 -21.95 -29.04
N GLY A 354 11.29 -21.82 -29.19
CA GLY A 354 12.01 -20.56 -29.02
C GLY A 354 11.51 -19.45 -29.95
N ALA A 355 11.31 -19.73 -31.24
CA ALA A 355 10.81 -18.76 -32.21
C ALA A 355 9.37 -18.29 -31.89
N VAL A 356 8.49 -19.19 -31.45
CA VAL A 356 7.11 -18.86 -31.05
C VAL A 356 7.12 -17.93 -29.84
N LEU A 357 7.87 -18.27 -28.78
CA LEU A 357 7.97 -17.46 -27.58
C LEU A 357 8.60 -16.09 -27.88
N MET A 358 9.63 -16.02 -28.72
CA MET A 358 10.23 -14.75 -29.11
C MET A 358 9.24 -13.85 -29.87
N GLY A 359 8.33 -14.45 -30.64
CA GLY A 359 7.25 -13.73 -31.31
C GLY A 359 6.21 -13.18 -30.33
N GLN A 360 5.88 -13.96 -29.29
CA GLN A 360 5.02 -13.51 -28.19
C GLN A 360 5.66 -12.35 -27.42
N ALA A 361 6.93 -12.48 -27.02
CA ALA A 361 7.67 -11.43 -26.33
C ALA A 361 7.67 -10.12 -27.13
N ARG A 362 7.86 -10.18 -28.44
CA ARG A 362 7.78 -8.98 -29.30
C ARG A 362 6.39 -8.33 -29.28
N GLY A 363 5.33 -9.11 -29.20
CA GLY A 363 3.96 -8.59 -29.08
C GLY A 363 3.67 -7.97 -27.71
N GLU A 364 4.41 -8.36 -26.68
CA GLU A 364 4.28 -7.88 -25.30
C GLU A 364 5.19 -6.68 -24.97
N ALA A 365 6.22 -6.45 -25.79
CA ALA A 365 7.23 -5.43 -25.57
C ALA A 365 6.65 -4.01 -25.57
N ARG A 366 7.19 -3.18 -24.68
CA ARG A 366 6.88 -1.74 -24.55
C ARG A 366 7.99 -0.91 -25.19
N ALA A 367 7.77 0.40 -25.29
CA ALA A 367 8.77 1.34 -25.81
C ALA A 367 10.10 1.29 -25.03
N GLU A 368 10.03 1.02 -23.72
CA GLU A 368 11.20 0.89 -22.84
C GLU A 368 12.03 -0.38 -23.13
N ASP A 369 11.45 -1.36 -23.82
CA ASP A 369 12.10 -2.63 -24.15
C ASP A 369 12.82 -2.62 -25.51
N GLU A 370 12.81 -1.50 -26.24
CA GLU A 370 13.37 -1.41 -27.61
C GLU A 370 14.87 -1.69 -27.67
N GLU A 371 15.62 -1.31 -26.65
CA GLU A 371 17.06 -1.57 -26.58
C GLU A 371 17.36 -3.07 -26.51
N LEU A 372 16.70 -3.78 -25.59
CA LEU A 372 16.82 -5.23 -25.45
C LEU A 372 16.33 -5.97 -26.71
N LEU A 373 15.24 -5.51 -27.32
CA LEU A 373 14.78 -6.03 -28.61
C LEU A 373 15.80 -5.77 -29.73
N GLY A 374 16.50 -4.64 -29.69
CA GLY A 374 17.58 -4.29 -30.61
C GLY A 374 18.73 -5.30 -30.53
N GLU A 375 19.18 -5.64 -29.32
CA GLU A 375 20.20 -6.66 -29.08
C GLU A 375 19.76 -8.05 -29.56
N LEU A 376 18.47 -8.40 -29.35
CA LEU A 376 17.91 -9.69 -29.73
C LEU A 376 17.48 -9.77 -31.21
N ARG A 377 17.55 -8.67 -31.97
CA ARG A 377 17.10 -8.60 -33.36
C ARG A 377 17.82 -9.60 -34.26
N GLY A 378 19.14 -9.77 -34.06
CA GLY A 378 19.93 -10.73 -34.82
C GLY A 378 19.48 -12.17 -34.60
N LEU A 379 19.22 -12.55 -33.34
CA LEU A 379 18.69 -13.86 -32.98
C LEU A 379 17.29 -14.06 -33.56
N TRP A 380 16.43 -13.05 -33.50
CA TRP A 380 15.10 -13.11 -34.09
C TRP A 380 15.13 -13.38 -35.59
N ILE A 381 15.95 -12.63 -36.34
CA ILE A 381 16.12 -12.81 -37.79
C ILE A 381 16.62 -14.23 -38.09
N ALA A 382 17.54 -14.75 -37.28
CA ALA A 382 18.05 -16.11 -37.44
C ALA A 382 16.97 -17.18 -37.19
N LEU A 383 16.15 -17.03 -36.14
CA LEU A 383 15.07 -17.96 -35.81
C LEU A 383 13.97 -17.95 -36.88
N GLN A 384 13.57 -16.77 -37.34
CA GLN A 384 12.61 -16.63 -38.43
C GLN A 384 13.18 -17.21 -39.72
N GLY A 385 14.38 -16.79 -40.12
CA GLY A 385 15.06 -17.31 -41.31
C GLY A 385 15.16 -18.83 -41.29
N TRP A 386 15.56 -19.42 -40.16
CA TRP A 386 15.59 -20.88 -40.00
C TRP A 386 14.23 -21.54 -40.29
N SER A 387 13.13 -21.01 -39.74
CA SER A 387 11.79 -21.58 -39.96
C SER A 387 11.34 -21.51 -41.43
N TRP A 388 11.61 -20.40 -42.11
CA TRP A 388 11.30 -20.22 -43.54
C TRP A 388 12.16 -21.12 -44.42
N PHE A 389 13.48 -21.19 -44.18
CA PHE A 389 14.38 -22.03 -44.97
C PHE A 389 14.18 -23.52 -44.71
N ALA A 390 13.85 -23.93 -43.49
CA ALA A 390 13.53 -25.33 -43.18
C ALA A 390 12.24 -25.78 -43.87
N THR A 391 11.19 -24.96 -43.85
CA THR A 391 9.91 -25.27 -44.53
C THR A 391 10.06 -25.25 -46.05
N ALA A 392 10.74 -24.24 -46.61
CA ALA A 392 11.04 -24.18 -48.04
C ALA A 392 11.91 -25.37 -48.50
N GLY A 393 12.94 -25.71 -47.73
CA GLY A 393 13.81 -26.85 -48.04
C GLY A 393 13.08 -28.19 -47.99
N ALA A 394 12.18 -28.38 -47.01
CA ALA A 394 11.34 -29.57 -46.95
C ALA A 394 10.39 -29.68 -48.16
N LEU A 395 9.73 -28.57 -48.54
CA LEU A 395 8.86 -28.53 -49.72
C LEU A 395 9.63 -28.82 -51.00
N LEU A 396 10.79 -28.19 -51.20
CA LEU A 396 11.66 -28.44 -52.35
C LEU A 396 12.17 -29.88 -52.39
N GLY A 397 12.47 -30.46 -51.22
CA GLY A 397 12.84 -31.87 -51.09
C GLY A 397 11.71 -32.81 -51.53
N CYS A 398 10.47 -32.54 -51.12
CA CYS A 398 9.30 -33.30 -51.56
C CYS A 398 9.08 -33.19 -53.07
N VAL A 399 9.22 -31.98 -53.64
CA VAL A 399 9.12 -31.77 -55.09
C VAL A 399 10.23 -32.51 -55.85
N ALA A 400 11.47 -32.44 -55.37
CA ALA A 400 12.60 -33.17 -55.96
C ALA A 400 12.35 -34.68 -55.96
N LEU A 401 11.85 -35.22 -54.86
CA LEU A 401 11.53 -36.63 -54.72
C LEU A 401 10.42 -37.05 -55.70
N GLY A 402 9.36 -36.24 -55.83
CA GLY A 402 8.29 -36.48 -56.80
C GLY A 402 8.78 -36.46 -58.25
N LEU A 403 9.61 -35.47 -58.60
CA LEU A 403 10.21 -35.35 -59.93
C LEU A 403 11.17 -36.51 -60.26
N PHE A 404 11.90 -37.00 -59.25
CA PHE A 404 12.75 -38.18 -59.35
C PHE A 404 11.92 -39.43 -59.68
N PHE A 405 10.82 -39.68 -58.96
CA PHE A 405 9.92 -40.80 -59.24
C PHE A 405 9.19 -40.65 -60.60
N ALA A 406 9.00 -39.43 -61.08
CA ALA A 406 8.42 -39.15 -62.40
C ALA A 406 9.43 -39.30 -63.57
N GLY A 407 10.70 -39.66 -63.30
CA GLY A 407 11.71 -39.88 -64.35
C GLY A 407 12.24 -38.60 -65.00
N THR A 408 11.99 -37.43 -64.41
CA THR A 408 12.49 -36.15 -64.91
C THR A 408 13.84 -35.81 -64.28
N ALA A 409 14.81 -35.35 -65.08
CA ALA A 409 16.13 -34.97 -64.58
C ALA A 409 16.02 -33.82 -63.56
N ALA A 410 16.42 -34.09 -62.32
CA ALA A 410 16.20 -33.25 -61.15
C ALA A 410 17.38 -32.35 -60.66
N PRO A 411 18.48 -32.08 -61.41
CA PRO A 411 19.68 -31.49 -60.82
C PRO A 411 19.45 -30.09 -60.24
N VAL A 412 18.58 -29.28 -60.86
CA VAL A 412 18.27 -27.92 -60.36
C VAL A 412 17.58 -27.96 -59.00
N VAL A 413 16.61 -28.87 -58.80
CA VAL A 413 15.86 -28.95 -57.55
C VAL A 413 16.72 -29.50 -56.41
N ILE A 414 17.66 -30.41 -56.73
CA ILE A 414 18.63 -30.93 -55.75
C ILE A 414 19.57 -29.82 -55.27
N VAL A 415 20.09 -28.99 -56.18
CA VAL A 415 20.97 -27.86 -55.81
C VAL A 415 20.23 -26.85 -54.94
N SER A 416 19.00 -26.49 -55.30
CA SER A 416 18.18 -25.57 -54.49
C SER A 416 17.88 -26.13 -53.10
N ALA A 417 17.54 -27.43 -53.00
CA ALA A 417 17.35 -28.09 -51.71
C ALA A 417 18.63 -28.07 -50.86
N GLY A 418 19.79 -28.35 -51.46
CA GLY A 418 21.10 -28.27 -50.78
C GLY A 418 21.41 -26.89 -50.23
N ILE A 419 21.15 -25.82 -51.00
CA ILE A 419 21.36 -24.43 -50.56
C ILE A 419 20.44 -24.10 -49.38
N THR A 420 19.14 -24.43 -49.47
CA THR A 420 18.20 -24.15 -48.37
C THR A 420 18.54 -24.90 -47.08
N LEU A 421 19.00 -26.15 -47.17
CA LEU A 421 19.50 -26.92 -46.02
C LEU A 421 20.78 -26.30 -45.44
N GLY A 422 21.71 -25.86 -46.29
CA GLY A 422 22.94 -25.19 -45.86
C GLY A 422 22.68 -23.87 -45.13
N VAL A 423 21.75 -23.05 -45.64
CA VAL A 423 21.32 -21.81 -44.98
C VAL A 423 20.59 -22.11 -43.67
N SER A 424 19.69 -23.10 -43.65
CA SER A 424 19.00 -23.54 -42.44
C SER A 424 19.98 -24.01 -41.35
N LEU A 425 20.98 -24.80 -41.72
CA LEU A 425 22.03 -25.23 -40.80
C LEU A 425 22.86 -24.05 -40.27
N THR A 426 23.24 -23.13 -41.15
CA THR A 426 23.96 -21.91 -40.75
C THR A 426 23.16 -21.06 -39.76
N MET A 427 21.86 -20.87 -40.03
CA MET A 427 20.97 -20.13 -39.12
C MET A 427 20.78 -20.84 -37.78
N ARG A 428 20.72 -22.18 -37.77
CA ARG A 428 20.68 -22.98 -36.55
C ARG A 428 21.97 -22.83 -35.74
N LEU A 429 23.14 -22.90 -36.37
CA LEU A 429 24.43 -22.70 -35.71
C LEU A 429 24.56 -21.28 -35.17
N TYR A 430 24.08 -20.29 -35.91
CA TYR A 430 24.03 -18.91 -35.46
C TYR A 430 23.13 -18.74 -34.23
N ALA A 431 21.89 -19.25 -34.26
CA ALA A 431 20.99 -19.22 -33.11
C ALA A 431 21.57 -19.94 -31.88
N ALA A 432 22.22 -21.09 -32.08
CA ALA A 432 22.90 -21.83 -31.01
C ALA A 432 24.06 -21.03 -30.38
N ARG A 433 24.79 -20.24 -31.19
CA ARG A 433 25.86 -19.36 -30.70
C ARG A 433 25.34 -18.22 -29.80
N PHE A 434 24.14 -17.71 -30.08
CA PHE A 434 23.48 -16.70 -29.22
C PHE A 434 22.90 -17.29 -27.93
N ALA A 435 22.54 -18.58 -27.94
CA ALA A 435 21.97 -19.27 -26.78
C ALA A 435 23.00 -20.05 -25.95
N THR A 436 24.29 -19.67 -26.03
CA THR A 436 25.32 -20.27 -25.17
C THR A 436 25.07 -19.90 -23.71
N LEU A 437 25.53 -20.77 -22.78
CA LEU A 437 25.29 -20.55 -21.36
C LEU A 437 25.94 -19.25 -20.89
N GLU A 438 27.12 -18.95 -21.44
CA GLU A 438 27.87 -17.74 -21.16
C GLU A 438 27.11 -16.49 -21.60
N THR A 439 26.54 -16.48 -22.82
CA THR A 439 25.71 -15.36 -23.27
C THR A 439 24.48 -15.17 -22.38
N LEU A 440 23.79 -16.26 -22.02
CA LEU A 440 22.63 -16.18 -21.12
C LEU A 440 23.00 -15.71 -19.72
N ARG A 441 24.18 -16.11 -19.22
CA ARG A 441 24.73 -15.66 -17.94
C ARG A 441 25.26 -14.22 -17.98
N ALA A 442 25.55 -13.67 -19.15
CA ALA A 442 25.99 -12.29 -19.29
C ALA A 442 24.84 -11.32 -19.60
N LEU A 443 23.70 -11.83 -20.08
CA LEU A 443 22.55 -11.00 -20.45
C LEU A 443 22.02 -10.26 -19.21
N GLN A 444 22.11 -8.93 -19.24
CA GLN A 444 21.49 -8.08 -18.23
C GLN A 444 20.03 -7.88 -18.64
N ILE A 445 19.12 -8.37 -17.81
CA ILE A 445 17.69 -8.24 -18.07
C ILE A 445 17.14 -7.32 -16.99
N PRO A 446 16.52 -6.19 -17.37
CA PRO A 446 15.97 -5.28 -16.40
C PRO A 446 14.95 -6.02 -15.51
N PRO A 447 14.92 -5.70 -14.21
CA PRO A 447 13.99 -6.33 -13.29
C PRO A 447 12.55 -6.08 -13.75
N PRO A 448 11.64 -7.05 -13.59
CA PRO A 448 10.25 -6.90 -14.03
C PRO A 448 9.55 -5.66 -13.44
N GLU A 449 9.99 -5.21 -12.26
CA GLU A 449 9.47 -4.03 -11.57
C GLU A 449 9.85 -2.71 -12.27
N SER A 450 10.99 -2.64 -12.97
CA SER A 450 11.36 -1.42 -13.68
C SER A 450 10.57 -1.21 -14.98
N LEU A 451 9.90 -2.25 -15.49
CA LEU A 451 9.20 -2.27 -16.78
C LEU A 451 7.67 -2.08 -16.66
N GLY A 452 7.13 -2.19 -15.44
CA GLY A 452 5.77 -1.82 -15.10
C GLY A 452 5.80 -0.49 -14.36
N GLY A 453 5.06 0.53 -14.80
CA GLY A 453 4.96 1.85 -14.14
C GLY A 453 4.34 1.85 -12.73
N GLY A 454 4.73 0.89 -11.89
CA GLY A 454 4.40 0.76 -10.48
C GLY A 454 5.68 0.54 -9.70
N GLN A 455 6.15 1.62 -9.08
CA GLN A 455 7.26 1.71 -8.13
C GLN A 455 8.63 1.25 -8.65
N ARG A 456 9.42 2.21 -9.15
CA ARG A 456 10.87 2.05 -9.33
C ARG A 456 11.51 1.67 -7.98
N ILE A 457 12.71 1.09 -8.00
CA ILE A 457 13.51 0.92 -6.77
C ILE A 457 13.71 2.27 -6.07
N ASP A 458 13.80 3.36 -6.83
CA ASP A 458 13.82 4.73 -6.31
C ASP A 458 12.55 5.08 -5.51
N ASP A 459 11.41 4.46 -5.83
CA ASP A 459 10.13 4.64 -5.12
C ASP A 459 10.02 3.75 -3.86
N LEU A 460 11.01 2.87 -3.61
CA LEU A 460 11.14 2.11 -2.36
C LEU A 460 12.02 2.84 -1.33
N VAL A 461 12.78 3.84 -1.77
CA VAL A 461 13.50 4.76 -0.88
C VAL A 461 12.53 5.90 -0.54
N PRO A 462 12.16 6.12 0.73
CA PRO A 462 11.23 7.17 1.13
C PRO A 462 11.78 8.58 0.91
#